data_AF-A0A940QK81-F1
#
_entry.id   AF-A0A940QK81-F1
#
_cell.length_a   1.000
_cell.length_b   1.000
_cell.length_c   1.000
_cell.angle_alpha   90.00
_cell.angle_beta   90.00
_cell.angle_gamma   90.00
#
_symmetry.space_group_name_H-M   'P 1'
#
loop_
_entity.id
_entity.type
_entity.pdbx_description
1 polymer ?
#
loop_
_entity_poly.entity_id
_entity_poly.type
_entity_poly.pdbx_seq_one_letter_code
_entity_poly.pdbx_strand_id
1 'polypeptide(L)'
;MRGMGRPWGSVLVLCAMTSVATANDDLYERLWPEMPSATRLTLSQQITDQLTQLGNTVGHHVNTLSHEVIALGFDGRRRRAKIRLGLADGPDSYLTFKLAGDVHFTQGVARARIRLDVGIAGHVLQLELPDVEMAPASYRGERGVEIRLPLFKREF
;
A
#
# COMPACT_ATOMS: atom_id res chain seq x y z
N MET A 1 -6.80 72.68 56.79
CA MET A 1 -7.37 71.70 55.84
C MET A 1 -8.55 72.40 55.15
N ARG A 2 -8.40 72.89 53.91
CA ARG A 2 -8.90 72.30 52.64
C ARG A 2 -10.37 71.84 52.78
N GLY A 3 -11.38 72.24 52.01
CA GLY A 3 -11.60 73.03 50.78
C GLY A 3 -13.07 72.74 50.41
N MET A 4 -13.92 73.74 50.14
CA MET A 4 -14.24 74.24 48.80
C MET A 4 -14.98 73.23 47.90
N GLY A 5 -16.20 73.56 47.46
CA GLY A 5 -16.70 73.11 46.16
C GLY A 5 -18.15 72.62 46.05
N ARG A 6 -19.08 73.58 45.92
CA ARG A 6 -20.17 73.75 44.91
C ARG A 6 -21.11 72.59 44.46
N PRO A 7 -22.28 72.95 43.90
CA PRO A 7 -23.45 72.09 43.71
C PRO A 7 -23.70 71.69 42.23
N TRP A 8 -24.79 70.92 42.02
CA TRP A 8 -25.57 70.67 40.78
C TRP A 8 -25.51 69.25 40.20
N GLY A 9 -26.67 68.79 39.73
CA GLY A 9 -26.76 67.87 38.59
C GLY A 9 -27.67 66.66 38.78
N SER A 10 -28.98 66.85 38.60
CA SER A 10 -29.90 65.74 38.33
C SER A 10 -29.49 65.03 37.04
N VAL A 11 -29.15 63.74 37.11
CA VAL A 11 -28.88 62.89 35.96
C VAL A 11 -30.02 61.90 35.81
N LEU A 12 -30.74 62.03 34.69
CA LEU A 12 -31.83 61.17 34.27
C LEU A 12 -31.22 59.95 33.56
N VAL A 13 -31.24 58.79 34.21
CA VAL A 13 -30.71 57.54 33.66
C VAL A 13 -31.76 56.91 32.74
N LEU A 14 -31.51 56.97 31.44
CA LEU A 14 -32.28 56.29 30.42
C LEU A 14 -31.78 54.83 30.33
N CYS A 15 -32.48 53.88 30.96
CA CYS A 15 -32.21 52.44 30.82
C CYS A 15 -32.65 51.97 29.42
N ALA A 16 -31.72 51.93 28.46
CA ALA A 16 -31.90 51.18 27.24
C ALA A 16 -31.79 49.68 27.56
N MET A 17 -32.92 48.95 27.50
CA MET A 17 -32.91 47.49 27.53
C MET A 17 -32.36 46.97 26.21
N THR A 18 -31.07 46.65 26.16
CA THR A 18 -30.49 45.88 25.05
C THR A 18 -30.75 44.40 25.32
N SER A 19 -31.81 43.87 24.70
CA SER A 19 -32.00 42.42 24.55
C SER A 19 -30.87 41.87 23.67
N VAL A 20 -29.96 41.09 24.29
CA VAL A 20 -28.92 40.35 23.57
C VAL A 20 -29.58 39.12 22.99
N ALA A 21 -29.89 39.14 21.69
CA ALA A 21 -30.40 37.99 20.96
C ALA A 21 -29.27 36.97 20.78
N THR A 22 -29.28 35.88 21.55
CA THR A 22 -28.39 34.71 21.39
C THR A 22 -28.96 33.81 20.29
N ALA A 23 -28.85 34.24 19.04
CA ALA A 23 -29.25 33.44 17.89
C ALA A 23 -28.11 33.44 16.89
N ASN A 24 -27.14 32.53 17.03
CA ASN A 24 -26.22 32.18 15.94
C ASN A 24 -25.39 30.92 16.13
N ASP A 25 -25.24 30.34 17.33
CA ASP A 25 -24.44 29.09 17.47
C ASP A 25 -25.16 27.84 16.92
N ASP A 26 -26.47 27.74 17.12
CA ASP A 26 -27.29 26.57 16.69
C ASP A 26 -27.33 26.36 15.16
N LEU A 27 -27.12 27.42 14.38
CA LEU A 27 -27.15 27.32 12.91
C LEU A 27 -25.86 26.71 12.34
N TYR A 28 -24.72 26.94 13.01
CA TYR A 28 -23.43 26.42 12.55
C TYR A 28 -23.34 24.89 12.75
N GLU A 29 -23.77 24.37 13.90
CA GLU A 29 -23.79 22.91 14.15
C GLU A 29 -24.75 22.17 13.20
N ARG A 30 -25.86 22.81 12.82
CA ARG A 30 -26.90 22.18 11.99
C ARG A 30 -26.57 22.16 10.50
N LEU A 31 -25.79 23.14 10.02
CA LEU A 31 -25.36 23.25 8.62
C LEU A 31 -24.04 22.54 8.35
N TRP A 32 -23.20 22.33 9.38
CA TRP A 32 -21.95 21.58 9.30
C TRP A 32 -21.92 20.50 10.39
N PRO A 33 -22.68 19.40 10.24
CA PRO A 33 -22.51 18.25 11.10
C PRO A 33 -21.04 17.81 11.04
N GLU A 34 -20.40 17.64 12.19
CA GLU A 34 -19.03 17.15 12.27
C GLU A 34 -18.94 15.88 11.43
N MET A 35 -18.15 15.94 10.34
CA MET A 35 -17.91 14.74 9.55
C MET A 35 -17.35 13.70 10.51
N PRO A 36 -17.90 12.47 10.54
CA PRO A 36 -17.27 11.39 11.30
C PRO A 36 -15.82 11.39 10.85
N SER A 37 -14.90 11.37 11.82
CA SER A 37 -13.46 11.40 11.59
C SER A 37 -13.10 10.18 10.75
N ALA A 38 -13.30 10.30 9.44
CA ALA A 38 -13.02 9.28 8.47
C ALA A 38 -11.57 8.95 8.72
N THR A 39 -11.31 7.70 9.12
CA THR A 39 -9.98 7.21 9.41
C THR A 39 -9.16 7.45 8.15
N ARG A 40 -8.48 8.60 8.09
CA ARG A 40 -7.77 9.04 6.91
C ARG A 40 -6.62 8.07 6.76
N LEU A 41 -6.59 7.34 5.65
CA LEU A 41 -5.46 6.49 5.32
C LEU A 41 -4.19 7.31 5.47
N THR A 42 -3.21 6.77 6.18
CA THR A 42 -1.93 7.45 6.34
C THR A 42 -1.29 7.65 4.97
N LEU A 43 -0.47 8.67 4.81
CA LEU A 43 0.23 8.93 3.54
C LEU A 43 1.06 7.71 3.09
N SER A 44 1.63 6.97 4.04
CA SER A 44 2.31 5.70 3.77
C SER A 44 1.39 4.60 3.21
N GLN A 45 0.16 4.51 3.71
CA GLN A 45 -0.84 3.58 3.17
C GLN A 45 -1.27 3.99 1.76
N GLN A 46 -1.46 5.29 1.52
CA GLN A 46 -1.79 5.80 0.18
C GLN A 46 -0.68 5.51 -0.84
N ILE A 47 0.60 5.74 -0.47
CA ILE A 47 1.74 5.38 -1.33
C ILE A 47 1.76 3.88 -1.60
N THR A 48 1.53 3.05 -0.57
CA THR A 48 1.51 1.59 -0.71
C THR A 48 0.43 1.14 -1.70
N ASP A 49 -0.76 1.75 -1.63
CA ASP A 49 -1.87 1.44 -2.52
C ASP A 49 -1.57 1.86 -3.95
N GLN A 50 -0.98 3.05 -4.15
CA GLN A 50 -0.56 3.54 -5.46
C GLN A 50 0.52 2.65 -6.10
N LEU A 51 1.53 2.22 -5.33
CA LEU A 51 2.57 1.30 -5.81
C LEU A 51 1.98 -0.08 -6.13
N THR A 52 1.01 -0.55 -5.34
CA THR A 52 0.30 -1.80 -5.61
C THR A 52 -0.47 -1.72 -6.93
N GLN A 53 -1.21 -0.63 -7.14
CA GLN A 53 -1.95 -0.39 -8.38
C GLN A 53 -1.00 -0.33 -9.59
N LEU A 54 0.08 0.44 -9.48
CA LEU A 54 1.08 0.57 -10.55
C LEU A 54 1.73 -0.79 -10.88
N GLY A 55 2.12 -1.57 -9.87
CA GLY A 55 2.67 -2.90 -10.05
C GLY A 55 1.69 -3.84 -10.78
N ASN A 56 0.41 -3.80 -10.42
CA ASN A 56 -0.61 -4.61 -11.08
C ASN A 56 -0.90 -4.16 -12.52
N THR A 57 -0.85 -2.85 -12.80
CA THR A 57 -0.96 -2.34 -14.18
C THR A 57 0.22 -2.83 -15.04
N VAL A 58 1.45 -2.75 -14.52
CA VAL A 58 2.63 -3.30 -15.21
C VAL A 58 2.47 -4.80 -15.41
N GLY A 59 2.01 -5.53 -14.39
CA GLY A 59 1.75 -6.96 -14.49
C GLY A 59 0.74 -7.32 -15.57
N HIS A 60 -0.32 -6.53 -15.70
CA HIS A 60 -1.31 -6.69 -16.77
C HIS A 60 -0.70 -6.45 -18.15
N HIS A 61 0.06 -5.38 -18.33
CA HIS A 61 0.73 -5.11 -19.61
C HIS A 61 1.71 -6.22 -19.99
N VAL A 62 2.51 -6.70 -19.03
CA VAL A 62 3.43 -7.83 -19.27
C VAL A 62 2.66 -9.09 -19.65
N ASN A 63 1.54 -9.38 -18.99
CA ASN A 63 0.69 -10.52 -19.34
C ASN A 63 0.14 -10.41 -20.75
N THR A 64 -0.34 -9.24 -21.15
CA THR A 64 -0.84 -9.00 -22.51
C THR A 64 0.27 -9.11 -23.55
N LEU A 65 1.44 -8.50 -23.31
CA LEU A 65 2.58 -8.54 -24.23
C LEU A 65 3.19 -9.93 -24.37
N SER A 66 3.11 -10.73 -23.31
CA SER A 66 3.61 -12.11 -23.30
C SER A 66 2.58 -13.13 -23.78
N HIS A 67 1.42 -12.71 -24.30
CA HIS A 67 0.35 -13.62 -24.71
C HIS A 67 -0.03 -14.61 -23.60
N GLU A 68 -0.22 -14.07 -22.39
CA GLU A 68 -0.61 -14.82 -21.17
C GLU A 68 0.44 -15.79 -20.63
N VAL A 69 1.67 -15.73 -21.16
CA VAL A 69 2.79 -16.54 -20.67
C VAL A 69 3.29 -16.04 -19.32
N ILE A 70 3.28 -14.73 -19.07
CA ILE A 70 3.83 -14.13 -17.86
C ILE A 70 2.76 -13.36 -17.11
N ALA A 71 2.33 -13.85 -15.94
CA ALA A 71 1.46 -13.10 -15.04
C ALA A 71 2.22 -12.62 -13.80
N LEU A 72 2.05 -11.34 -13.47
CA LEU A 72 2.62 -10.72 -12.27
C LEU A 72 1.49 -10.11 -11.44
N GLY A 73 1.56 -10.26 -10.13
CA GLY A 73 0.62 -9.66 -9.20
C GLY A 73 1.33 -9.13 -7.95
N PHE A 74 0.92 -7.96 -7.48
CA PHE A 74 1.53 -7.28 -6.34
C PHE A 74 0.46 -6.95 -5.29
N ASP A 75 0.82 -7.14 -4.03
CA ASP A 75 0.03 -6.74 -2.86
C ASP A 75 0.98 -6.05 -1.87
N GLY A 76 1.06 -4.71 -1.97
CA GLY A 76 1.95 -3.91 -1.13
C GLY A 76 1.54 -3.90 0.34
N ARG A 77 0.23 -4.01 0.65
CA ARG A 77 -0.26 -4.04 2.04
C ARG A 77 0.17 -5.32 2.75
N ARG A 78 0.09 -6.46 2.06
CA ARG A 78 0.58 -7.75 2.60
C ARG A 78 2.07 -7.98 2.35
N ARG A 79 2.74 -7.07 1.64
CA ARG A 79 4.13 -7.18 1.21
C ARG A 79 4.39 -8.49 0.49
N ARG A 80 3.57 -8.77 -0.52
CA ARG A 80 3.63 -9.98 -1.34
C ARG A 80 3.71 -9.66 -2.83
N ALA A 81 4.44 -10.47 -3.57
CA ALA A 81 4.37 -10.49 -5.03
C ALA A 81 4.22 -11.93 -5.53
N LYS A 82 3.42 -12.11 -6.57
CA LYS A 82 3.19 -13.40 -7.21
C LYS A 82 3.65 -13.32 -8.65
N ILE A 83 4.37 -14.34 -9.09
CA ILE A 83 4.89 -14.46 -10.45
C ILE A 83 4.43 -15.81 -10.98
N ARG A 84 3.87 -15.83 -12.18
CA ARG A 84 3.56 -17.04 -12.92
C ARG A 84 4.17 -16.91 -14.31
N LEU A 85 5.03 -17.85 -14.68
CA LEU A 85 5.52 -18.04 -16.04
C LEU A 85 4.91 -19.35 -16.54
N GLY A 86 4.34 -19.40 -17.74
CA GLY A 86 4.06 -20.69 -18.33
C GLY A 86 3.61 -20.66 -19.77
N LEU A 87 4.05 -21.64 -20.55
CA LEU A 87 3.61 -21.84 -21.92
C LEU A 87 2.22 -22.48 -21.90
N ALA A 88 1.30 -21.95 -22.72
CA ALA A 88 -0.07 -22.43 -22.81
C ALA A 88 -0.10 -23.92 -23.23
N ASP A 89 -0.96 -24.70 -22.59
CA ASP A 89 -1.22 -26.10 -22.91
C ASP A 89 -1.93 -26.18 -24.28
N GLY A 90 -1.14 -26.31 -25.35
CA GLY A 90 -1.63 -26.59 -26.69
C GLY A 90 -1.63 -28.10 -26.94
N PRO A 91 -2.55 -28.65 -27.74
CA PRO A 91 -2.58 -30.09 -28.05
C PRO A 91 -1.29 -30.62 -28.71
N ASP A 92 -0.45 -29.74 -29.27
CA ASP A 92 0.86 -30.05 -29.86
C ASP A 92 2.07 -29.69 -28.98
N SER A 93 1.89 -29.23 -27.73
CA SER A 93 3.01 -28.82 -26.89
C SER A 93 3.70 -30.03 -26.26
N TYR A 94 4.79 -30.50 -26.90
CA TYR A 94 5.69 -31.52 -26.36
C TYR A 94 6.38 -31.13 -25.04
N LEU A 95 6.42 -29.82 -24.74
CA LEU A 95 7.05 -29.23 -23.57
C LEU A 95 6.09 -28.23 -22.90
N THR A 96 5.67 -28.54 -21.68
CA THR A 96 4.96 -27.61 -20.79
C THR A 96 5.97 -27.12 -19.76
N PHE A 97 6.08 -25.81 -19.59
CA PHE A 97 6.89 -25.21 -18.53
C PHE A 97 5.99 -24.28 -17.74
N LYS A 98 5.89 -24.46 -16.43
CA LYS A 98 5.14 -23.58 -15.52
C LYS A 98 6.02 -23.25 -14.33
N LEU A 99 6.28 -21.98 -14.08
CA LEU A 99 6.99 -21.48 -12.90
C LEU A 99 6.02 -20.63 -12.10
N ALA A 100 5.90 -20.88 -10.81
CA ALA A 100 5.12 -20.07 -9.89
C ALA A 100 6.04 -19.60 -8.74
N GLY A 101 6.02 -18.30 -8.47
CA GLY A 101 6.78 -17.68 -7.39
C GLY A 101 5.87 -16.89 -6.45
N ASP A 102 6.04 -17.06 -5.14
CA ASP A 102 5.49 -16.17 -4.11
C ASP A 102 6.66 -15.49 -3.37
N VAL A 103 6.65 -14.17 -3.34
CA VAL A 103 7.71 -13.35 -2.75
C VAL A 103 7.16 -12.61 -1.55
N HIS A 104 7.76 -12.80 -0.39
CA HIS A 104 7.42 -12.13 0.86
C HIS A 104 8.52 -11.16 1.26
N PHE A 105 8.19 -9.91 1.62
CA PHE A 105 9.19 -8.95 2.11
C PHE A 105 9.15 -8.83 3.64
N THR A 106 10.25 -9.20 4.30
CA THR A 106 10.43 -9.14 5.76
C THR A 106 11.72 -8.41 6.11
N GLN A 107 11.63 -7.34 6.92
CA GLN A 107 12.79 -6.61 7.45
C GLN A 107 13.83 -6.15 6.39
N GLY A 108 13.37 -5.76 5.19
CA GLY A 108 14.25 -5.32 4.10
C GLY A 108 14.86 -6.43 3.25
N VAL A 109 14.56 -7.70 3.58
CA VAL A 109 14.93 -8.88 2.80
C VAL A 109 13.68 -9.44 2.13
N ALA A 110 13.79 -9.83 0.86
CA ALA A 110 12.72 -10.54 0.16
C ALA A 110 12.99 -12.04 0.21
N ARG A 111 11.98 -12.84 0.53
CA ARG A 111 12.04 -14.30 0.49
C ARG A 111 11.15 -14.80 -0.62
N ALA A 112 11.71 -15.52 -1.58
CA ALA A 112 10.93 -16.11 -2.67
C ALA A 112 10.80 -17.61 -2.48
N ARG A 113 9.57 -18.11 -2.56
CA ARG A 113 9.26 -19.52 -2.73
C ARG A 113 8.93 -19.77 -4.20
N ILE A 114 9.61 -20.73 -4.81
CA ILE A 114 9.48 -20.99 -6.24
C ILE A 114 9.08 -22.45 -6.45
N ARG A 115 8.03 -22.67 -7.22
CA ARG A 115 7.60 -23.98 -7.73
C ARG A 115 7.79 -24.00 -9.23
N LEU A 116 8.36 -25.09 -9.73
CA LEU A 116 8.61 -25.31 -11.14
C LEU A 116 7.96 -26.64 -11.57
N ASP A 117 7.04 -26.58 -12.51
CA ASP A 117 6.44 -27.75 -13.15
C ASP A 117 6.96 -27.84 -14.59
N VAL A 118 7.59 -28.96 -14.93
CA VAL A 118 8.10 -29.26 -16.27
C VAL A 118 7.39 -30.49 -16.80
N GLY A 119 6.54 -30.31 -17.80
CA GLY A 119 5.86 -31.37 -18.53
C GLY A 119 6.61 -31.73 -19.82
N ILE A 120 6.95 -32.99 -20.03
CA ILE A 120 7.52 -33.49 -21.30
C ILE A 120 6.77 -34.77 -21.68
N ALA A 121 6.20 -34.81 -22.89
CA ALA A 121 5.53 -36.00 -23.45
C ALA A 121 4.50 -36.66 -22.49
N GLY A 122 3.69 -35.85 -21.82
CA GLY A 122 2.67 -36.32 -20.87
C GLY A 122 3.18 -36.66 -19.46
N HIS A 123 4.49 -36.59 -19.21
CA HIS A 123 5.08 -36.71 -17.87
C HIS A 123 5.28 -35.33 -17.26
N VAL A 124 4.84 -35.12 -16.02
CA VAL A 124 5.04 -33.85 -15.30
C VAL A 124 6.01 -34.06 -14.15
N LEU A 125 7.12 -33.34 -14.18
CA LEU A 125 8.06 -33.20 -13.09
C LEU A 125 7.73 -31.93 -12.30
N GLN A 126 7.38 -32.07 -11.04
CA GLN A 126 7.18 -30.96 -10.12
C GLN A 126 8.40 -30.82 -9.21
N LEU A 127 9.05 -29.67 -9.27
CA LEU A 127 10.20 -29.29 -8.46
C LEU A 127 9.81 -28.11 -7.56
N GLU A 128 9.87 -28.31 -6.25
CA GLU A 128 9.77 -27.22 -5.29
C GLU A 128 11.17 -26.78 -4.88
N LEU A 129 11.50 -25.51 -5.14
CA LEU A 129 12.78 -24.94 -4.75
C LEU A 129 12.71 -24.46 -3.29
N PRO A 130 13.83 -24.57 -2.55
CA PRO A 130 13.90 -24.04 -1.19
C PRO A 130 13.72 -22.52 -1.20
N ASP A 131 13.25 -21.99 -0.08
CA ASP A 131 13.05 -20.54 0.07
C ASP A 131 14.40 -19.82 -0.13
N VAL A 132 14.44 -18.91 -1.11
CA VAL A 132 15.61 -18.11 -1.48
C VAL A 132 15.51 -16.71 -0.90
N GLU A 133 16.63 -16.20 -0.38
CA GLU A 133 16.70 -14.82 0.10
C GLU A 133 17.20 -13.89 -1.00
N MET A 134 16.56 -12.74 -1.14
CA MET A 134 16.83 -11.71 -2.13
C MET A 134 17.15 -10.42 -1.36
N ALA A 135 18.40 -9.97 -1.46
CA ALA A 135 18.87 -8.76 -0.81
C ALA A 135 19.19 -7.69 -1.87
N PRO A 136 18.91 -6.40 -1.60
CA PRO A 136 19.39 -5.32 -2.46
C PRO A 136 20.92 -5.35 -2.49
N ALA A 137 21.48 -5.38 -3.69
CA ALA A 137 22.93 -5.34 -3.89
C ALA A 137 23.28 -4.32 -4.95
N SER A 138 24.48 -3.74 -4.86
CA SER A 138 25.04 -2.92 -5.93
C SER A 138 26.22 -3.65 -6.53
N TYR A 139 26.17 -3.93 -7.83
CA TYR A 139 27.30 -4.50 -8.55
C TYR A 139 27.73 -3.50 -9.63
N ARG A 140 29.00 -3.06 -9.56
CA ARG A 140 29.59 -2.09 -10.51
C ARG A 140 28.79 -0.78 -10.68
N GLY A 141 28.17 -0.29 -9.61
CA GLY A 141 27.37 0.95 -9.63
C GLY A 141 25.94 0.75 -10.14
N GLU A 142 25.59 -0.45 -10.62
CA GLU A 142 24.22 -0.81 -10.95
C GLU A 142 23.51 -1.38 -9.72
N ARG A 143 22.27 -0.92 -9.49
CA ARG A 143 21.40 -1.46 -8.44
C ARG A 143 20.78 -2.75 -8.94
N GLY A 144 21.04 -3.85 -8.25
CA GLY A 144 20.51 -5.17 -8.55
C GLY A 144 20.00 -5.87 -7.30
N VAL A 145 19.68 -7.14 -7.48
CA VAL A 145 19.23 -8.04 -6.42
C VAL A 145 20.21 -9.21 -6.34
N GLU A 146 20.80 -9.42 -5.17
CA GLU A 146 21.59 -10.61 -4.88
C GLU A 146 20.63 -11.73 -4.44
N ILE A 147 20.65 -12.85 -5.15
CA ILE A 147 19.88 -14.04 -4.80
C ILE A 147 20.80 -14.99 -4.03
N ARG A 148 20.47 -15.26 -2.78
CA ARG A 148 21.17 -16.18 -1.89
C ARG A 148 20.39 -17.48 -1.83
N LEU A 149 20.97 -18.50 -2.45
CA LEU A 149 20.51 -19.88 -2.36
C LEU A 149 21.01 -20.48 -1.05
N PRO A 150 20.13 -21.06 -0.21
CA PRO A 150 20.61 -21.89 0.89
C PRO A 150 21.38 -23.06 0.27
N LEU A 151 22.69 -23.12 0.53
CA LEU A 151 23.49 -24.28 0.15
C LEU A 151 22.85 -25.50 0.81
N PHE A 152 22.61 -26.56 0.02
CA PHE A 152 22.13 -27.83 0.53
C PHE A 152 22.99 -28.25 1.74
N LYS A 153 22.43 -28.19 2.95
CA LYS A 153 23.02 -28.88 4.10
C LYS A 153 22.85 -30.37 3.80
N ARG A 154 23.92 -30.98 3.32
CA ARG A 154 24.02 -32.44 3.19
C ARG A 154 24.19 -32.98 4.60
N GLU A 155 23.09 -33.35 5.24
CA GLU A 155 23.15 -34.21 6.42
C GLU A 155 23.55 -35.61 5.94
N PHE A 156 24.71 -36.07 6.41
CA PHE A 156 25.16 -37.46 6.35
C PHE A 156 25.45 -37.91 7.77
#